data_AF-A0A8X6YPD7-F1
#
_entry.id   AF-A0A8X6YPD7-F1
#
_cell.length_a   1.000
_cell.length_b   1.000
_cell.length_c   1.000
_cell.angle_alpha   90.00
_cell.angle_beta   90.00
_cell.angle_gamma   90.00
#
_symmetry.space_group_name_H-M   'P 1'
#
loop_
_entity.id
_entity.type
_entity.pdbx_description
1 polymer ?
#
loop_
_entity_poly.entity_id
_entity_poly.type
_entity_poly.pdbx_seq_one_letter_code
_entity_poly.pdbx_strand_id
1 'polypeptide(L)'
;MQSMENKHREYGAKDKVSGDKEERKEGRKGRKPGRKSSKIDMKAKLERSRQSARECRARKKIRYQYLDELVADREKAATKSSKIIQSTSNRIFSLYTQWARALDEGHIPEAALKMVEEEKRKERERLVDWDTNRQ
;
A
#
# COMPACT_ATOMS: atom_id res chain seq x y z
N MET A 1 22.05 -3.12 -25.72
CA MET A 1 22.85 -1.95 -25.31
C MET A 1 21.86 -0.81 -25.05
N GLN A 2 21.62 -0.50 -23.77
CA GLN A 2 22.08 0.74 -23.09
C GLN A 2 21.24 1.95 -23.57
N SER A 3 20.50 2.68 -22.74
CA SER A 3 20.83 3.10 -21.38
C SER A 3 19.53 3.46 -20.64
N MET A 4 19.19 2.65 -19.64
CA MET A 4 18.58 3.16 -18.42
C MET A 4 19.75 3.65 -17.56
N GLU A 5 19.96 4.95 -17.45
CA GLU A 5 20.82 5.48 -16.40
C GLU A 5 20.57 6.96 -16.13
N ASN A 6 20.44 7.26 -14.84
CA ASN A 6 20.70 8.55 -14.20
C ASN A 6 19.67 9.68 -14.33
N LYS A 7 18.78 9.78 -13.34
CA LYS A 7 19.05 10.56 -12.11
C LYS A 7 17.86 10.54 -11.14
N HIS A 8 17.79 9.53 -10.27
CA HIS A 8 17.21 9.69 -8.91
C HIS A 8 17.94 8.77 -7.92
N ARG A 9 19.26 8.67 -8.10
CA ARG A 9 20.19 8.16 -7.09
C ARG A 9 20.67 9.34 -6.28
N GLU A 10 20.04 9.60 -5.15
CA GLU A 10 20.79 9.71 -3.90
C GLU A 10 19.84 9.61 -2.70
N TYR A 11 20.08 8.58 -1.91
CA TYR A 11 19.53 8.39 -0.58
C TYR A 11 19.92 9.57 0.30
N GLY A 12 18.92 10.29 0.81
CA GLY A 12 19.10 11.23 1.92
C GLY A 12 19.28 10.46 3.24
N ALA A 13 20.47 9.90 3.45
CA ALA A 13 20.94 9.56 4.79
C ALA A 13 21.27 10.87 5.53
N LYS A 14 20.61 11.11 6.66
CA LYS A 14 21.20 11.50 7.96
C LYS A 14 20.11 12.00 8.91
N ASP A 15 19.68 11.10 9.78
CA ASP A 15 19.30 11.50 11.13
C ASP A 15 20.52 12.15 11.80
N LYS A 16 20.42 13.45 12.10
CA LYS A 16 21.20 14.08 13.16
C LYS A 16 20.34 15.10 13.88
N VAL A 17 19.90 14.69 15.07
CA VAL A 17 19.54 15.58 16.16
C VAL A 17 20.80 16.36 16.58
N SER A 18 20.74 17.69 16.46
CA SER A 18 21.49 18.70 17.21
C SER A 18 21.04 20.05 16.65
N GLY A 19 20.37 20.93 17.38
CA GLY A 19 20.87 21.56 18.58
C GLY A 19 20.99 23.05 18.27
N ASP A 20 20.13 23.83 18.90
CA ASP A 20 20.18 25.26 19.21
C ASP A 20 20.59 26.32 18.17
N LYS A 21 19.71 27.33 18.12
CA LYS A 21 19.98 28.77 17.91
C LYS A 21 20.97 29.12 16.79
N GLU A 22 20.40 29.49 15.64
CA GLU A 22 21.00 30.56 14.86
C GLU A 22 19.95 31.56 14.41
N GLU A 23 20.16 32.80 14.86
CA GLU A 23 19.40 33.98 14.54
C GLU A 23 19.19 34.15 13.03
N ARG A 24 17.93 34.15 12.61
CA ARG A 24 17.49 35.08 11.56
C ARG A 24 16.33 35.93 12.06
N LYS A 25 16.58 36.59 13.21
CA LYS A 25 15.98 37.88 13.50
C LYS A 25 16.85 38.98 12.89
N GLU A 26 16.81 39.11 11.57
CA GLU A 26 17.25 40.33 10.85
C GLU A 26 16.79 40.22 9.40
N GLY A 27 16.06 41.14 8.77
CA GLY A 27 15.50 42.38 9.26
C GLY A 27 14.13 42.61 8.62
N ARG A 28 13.09 42.61 9.45
CA ARG A 28 11.98 43.56 9.28
C ARG A 28 12.48 44.95 9.71
N LYS A 29 13.58 45.41 9.11
CA LYS A 29 14.10 46.76 9.35
C LYS A 29 13.07 47.70 8.72
N GLY A 30 12.44 48.48 9.58
CA GLY A 30 11.26 49.29 9.28
C GLY A 30 11.35 49.93 7.91
N ARG A 31 10.35 49.68 7.06
CA ARG A 31 10.12 50.52 5.90
C ARG A 31 9.84 51.92 6.46
N LYS A 32 10.78 52.86 6.28
CA LYS A 32 10.58 54.27 6.60
C LYS A 32 9.20 54.70 6.05
N PRO A 33 8.28 55.18 6.89
CA PRO A 33 6.97 55.63 6.43
C PRO A 33 7.20 56.80 5.49
N GLY A 34 7.02 56.60 4.18
CA GLY A 34 7.20 57.63 3.17
C GLY A 34 7.95 57.24 1.89
N ARG A 35 8.64 56.09 1.83
CA ARG A 35 9.26 55.65 0.56
C ARG A 35 8.19 55.00 -0.33
N LYS A 36 7.63 55.77 -1.27
CA LYS A 36 6.71 55.29 -2.32
C LYS A 36 7.33 54.06 -2.96
N SER A 37 6.80 52.87 -2.68
CA SER A 37 7.23 51.65 -3.35
C SER A 37 7.05 51.89 -4.84
N SER A 38 8.13 51.76 -5.62
CA SER A 38 8.02 51.94 -7.07
C SER A 38 6.93 51.00 -7.59
N LYS A 39 6.16 51.45 -8.58
CA LYS A 39 5.06 50.68 -9.18
C LYS A 39 5.50 49.25 -9.57
N ILE A 40 6.80 49.07 -9.84
CA ILE A 40 7.48 47.81 -10.12
C ILE A 40 7.57 46.88 -8.89
N ASP A 41 7.90 47.37 -7.68
CA ASP A 41 7.90 46.56 -6.45
C ASP A 41 6.49 46.08 -6.08
N MET A 42 5.48 46.93 -6.28
CA MET A 42 4.09 46.54 -6.06
C MET A 42 3.63 45.47 -7.05
N LYS A 43 3.91 45.62 -8.35
CA LYS A 43 3.61 44.61 -9.37
C LYS A 43 4.32 43.28 -9.07
N ALA A 44 5.59 43.31 -8.67
CA ALA A 44 6.38 42.12 -8.36
C ALA A 44 5.86 41.40 -7.10
N LYS A 45 5.44 42.13 -6.06
CA LYS A 45 4.83 41.52 -4.86
C LYS A 45 3.50 40.85 -5.18
N LEU A 46 2.67 41.51 -5.98
CA LEU A 46 1.37 40.99 -6.37
C LEU A 46 1.54 39.71 -7.21
N GLU A 47 2.54 39.67 -8.08
CA GLU A 47 2.86 38.48 -8.86
C GLU A 47 3.39 37.33 -8.00
N ARG A 48 4.28 37.61 -7.03
CA ARG A 48 4.72 36.60 -6.06
C ARG A 48 3.57 36.03 -5.23
N SER A 49 2.63 36.88 -4.81
CA SER A 49 1.43 36.45 -4.07
C SER A 49 0.49 35.60 -4.93
N ARG A 50 0.36 35.93 -6.22
CA ARG A 50 -0.42 35.11 -7.16
C ARG A 50 0.24 33.76 -7.40
N GLN A 51 1.55 33.75 -7.58
CA GLN A 51 2.33 32.54 -7.80
C GLN A 51 2.25 31.60 -6.59
N SER A 52 2.43 32.11 -5.37
CA SER A 52 2.29 31.29 -4.15
C SER A 52 0.87 30.73 -3.99
N ALA A 53 -0.16 31.49 -4.35
CA ALA A 53 -1.54 30.99 -4.35
C ALA A 53 -1.78 29.90 -5.40
N ARG A 54 -1.20 30.02 -6.61
CA ARG A 54 -1.25 28.99 -7.64
C ARG A 54 -0.54 27.72 -7.17
N GLU A 55 0.65 27.86 -6.63
CA GLU A 55 1.43 26.74 -6.09
C GLU A 55 0.70 26.04 -4.95
N CYS A 56 0.06 26.78 -4.05
CA CYS A 56 -0.77 26.21 -2.99
C CYS A 56 -1.89 25.32 -3.57
N ARG A 57 -2.59 25.79 -4.61
CA ARG A 57 -3.65 25.02 -5.29
C ARG A 57 -3.07 23.79 -5.99
N ALA A 58 -1.96 23.94 -6.71
CA ALA A 58 -1.30 22.83 -7.41
C ALA A 58 -0.83 21.75 -6.43
N ARG A 59 -0.19 22.14 -5.33
CA ARG A 59 0.23 21.22 -4.25
C ARG A 59 -0.96 20.50 -3.64
N LYS A 60 -2.05 21.21 -3.35
CA LYS A 60 -3.28 20.60 -2.81
C LYS A 60 -3.88 19.60 -3.79
N LYS A 61 -3.90 19.90 -5.09
CA LYS A 61 -4.36 18.99 -6.14
C LYS A 61 -3.53 17.71 -6.18
N ILE A 62 -2.21 17.83 -6.26
CA ILE A 62 -1.30 16.67 -6.30
C ILE A 62 -1.44 15.83 -5.02
N ARG A 63 -1.57 16.47 -3.86
CA ARG A 63 -1.75 15.76 -2.58
C ARG A 63 -3.02 14.91 -2.57
N TYR A 64 -4.15 15.46 -2.99
CA TYR A 64 -5.39 14.67 -3.00
C TYR A 64 -5.40 13.62 -4.10
N GLN A 65 -4.80 13.89 -5.25
CA GLN A 65 -4.66 12.89 -6.30
C GLN A 65 -3.88 11.66 -5.77
N TYR A 66 -2.76 11.86 -5.08
CA TYR A 66 -2.02 10.77 -4.47
C TYR A 66 -2.84 10.01 -3.41
N LEU A 67 -3.58 10.74 -2.56
CA LEU A 67 -4.44 10.09 -1.56
C LEU A 67 -5.57 9.28 -2.21
N ASP A 68 -6.14 9.78 -3.29
CA ASP A 68 -7.18 9.10 -4.06
C ASP A 68 -6.64 7.82 -4.72
N GLU A 69 -5.46 7.90 -5.33
CA GLU A 69 -4.75 6.73 -5.89
C GLU A 69 -4.47 5.66 -4.82
N LEU A 70 -4.00 6.06 -3.62
CA LEU A 70 -3.78 5.14 -2.51
C LEU A 70 -5.08 4.47 -2.02
N VAL A 71 -6.18 5.22 -1.93
CA VAL A 71 -7.48 4.69 -1.51
C VAL A 71 -8.00 3.72 -2.56
N ALA A 72 -7.97 4.10 -3.85
CA ALA A 72 -8.42 3.27 -4.96
C ALA A 72 -7.66 1.94 -5.02
N ASP A 73 -6.34 1.95 -4.80
CA ASP A 73 -5.54 0.72 -4.81
C ASP A 73 -5.84 -0.19 -3.61
N ARG A 74 -6.09 0.38 -2.43
CA ARG A 74 -6.55 -0.38 -1.26
C ARG A 74 -7.92 -1.01 -1.50
N GLU A 75 -8.86 -0.29 -2.11
CA GLU A 75 -10.19 -0.80 -2.43
C GLU A 75 -10.14 -1.94 -3.46
N LYS A 76 -9.29 -1.83 -4.48
CA LYS A 76 -9.04 -2.93 -5.43
C LYS A 76 -8.48 -4.17 -4.72
N ALA A 77 -7.52 -3.99 -3.81
CA ALA A 77 -6.96 -5.10 -3.05
C ALA A 77 -8.02 -5.76 -2.15
N ALA A 78 -8.84 -4.96 -1.45
CA ALA A 78 -9.91 -5.46 -0.59
C ALA A 78 -10.97 -6.23 -1.38
N THR A 79 -11.42 -5.69 -2.51
CA THR A 79 -12.39 -6.35 -3.38
C THR A 79 -11.83 -7.63 -4.00
N LYS A 80 -10.55 -7.67 -4.38
CA LYS A 80 -9.88 -8.89 -4.85
C LYS A 80 -9.86 -9.97 -3.77
N SER A 81 -9.45 -9.63 -2.55
CA SER A 81 -9.42 -10.58 -1.43
C SER A 81 -10.82 -11.12 -1.10
N SER A 82 -11.82 -10.24 -1.06
CA SER A 82 -13.21 -10.63 -0.81
C SER A 82 -13.74 -11.57 -1.90
N LYS A 83 -13.47 -11.28 -3.19
CA LYS A 83 -13.84 -12.16 -4.31
C LYS A 83 -13.18 -13.54 -4.23
N ILE A 84 -11.90 -13.61 -3.87
CA ILE A 84 -11.18 -14.88 -3.71
C ILE A 84 -11.86 -15.71 -2.63
N ILE A 85 -12.07 -15.14 -1.43
CA ILE A 85 -12.73 -15.83 -0.31
C ILE A 85 -14.13 -16.31 -0.70
N GLN A 86 -14.91 -15.47 -1.39
CA GLN A 86 -16.25 -15.84 -1.82
C GLN A 86 -16.21 -16.97 -2.85
N SER A 87 -15.29 -16.93 -3.82
CA SER A 87 -15.15 -17.97 -4.83
C SER A 87 -14.73 -19.32 -4.23
N THR A 88 -13.81 -19.32 -3.26
CA THR A 88 -13.37 -20.56 -2.59
C THR A 88 -14.48 -21.11 -1.71
N SER A 89 -15.15 -20.26 -0.92
CA SER A 89 -16.29 -20.65 -0.10
C SER A 89 -17.42 -21.24 -0.94
N ASN A 90 -17.82 -20.59 -2.04
CA ASN A 90 -18.85 -21.10 -2.93
C ASN A 90 -18.45 -22.44 -3.57
N ARG A 91 -17.18 -22.60 -3.97
CA ARG A 91 -16.68 -23.86 -4.53
C ARG A 91 -16.74 -24.99 -3.51
N ILE A 92 -16.25 -24.74 -2.30
CA ILE A 92 -16.23 -25.71 -1.20
C ILE A 92 -17.66 -26.06 -0.77
N PHE A 93 -18.52 -25.06 -0.62
CA PHE A 93 -19.93 -25.24 -0.29
C PHE A 93 -20.66 -26.08 -1.35
N SER A 94 -20.45 -25.77 -2.63
CA SER A 94 -21.01 -26.55 -3.73
C SER A 94 -20.54 -28.00 -3.71
N LEU A 95 -19.25 -28.23 -3.45
CA LEU A 95 -18.68 -29.57 -3.32
C LEU A 95 -19.33 -30.35 -2.17
N TYR A 96 -19.39 -29.78 -0.98
CA TYR A 96 -20.00 -30.45 0.18
C TYR A 96 -21.49 -30.68 0.00
N THR A 97 -22.20 -29.74 -0.63
CA THR A 97 -23.63 -29.92 -0.95
C THR A 97 -23.83 -31.11 -1.90
N GLN A 98 -22.97 -31.26 -2.91
CA GLN A 98 -23.02 -32.40 -3.81
C GLN A 98 -22.71 -33.72 -3.10
N TRP A 99 -21.73 -33.71 -2.20
CA TRP A 99 -21.40 -34.91 -1.42
C TRP A 99 -22.49 -35.31 -0.44
N ALA A 100 -23.12 -34.34 0.23
CA ALA A 100 -24.26 -34.60 1.10
C ALA A 100 -25.37 -35.30 0.31
N ARG A 101 -25.72 -34.80 -0.89
CA ARG A 101 -26.71 -35.44 -1.77
C ARG A 101 -26.31 -36.86 -2.19
N ALA A 102 -25.06 -37.06 -2.61
CA ALA A 102 -24.59 -38.39 -3.00
C ALA A 102 -24.65 -39.39 -1.83
N LEU A 103 -24.31 -38.93 -0.61
CA LEU A 103 -24.42 -39.74 0.59
C LEU A 103 -25.87 -40.07 0.94
N ASP A 104 -26.79 -39.11 0.79
CA ASP A 104 -28.23 -39.33 0.96
C ASP A 104 -28.78 -40.37 -0.03
N GLU A 105 -28.20 -40.44 -1.24
CA GLU A 105 -28.48 -41.45 -2.27
C GLU A 105 -27.78 -42.80 -2.04
N GLY A 106 -26.99 -42.93 -0.96
CA GLY A 106 -26.25 -44.15 -0.61
C GLY A 106 -24.94 -44.36 -1.39
N HIS A 107 -24.49 -43.36 -2.16
CA HIS A 107 -23.25 -43.41 -2.91
C HIS A 107 -22.13 -42.66 -2.19
N ILE A 108 -21.06 -43.37 -1.81
CA ILE A 108 -19.88 -42.73 -1.18
C ILE A 108 -19.06 -42.00 -2.26
N PRO A 109 -18.85 -40.67 -2.16
CA PRO A 109 -18.07 -39.93 -3.14
C PRO A 109 -16.62 -40.44 -3.22
N GLU A 110 -16.12 -40.71 -4.44
CA GLU A 110 -14.76 -41.18 -4.69
C GLU A 110 -13.69 -40.23 -4.11
N ALA A 111 -13.95 -38.93 -4.18
CA ALA A 111 -13.08 -37.92 -3.60
C ALA A 111 -12.96 -38.05 -2.07
N ALA A 112 -14.00 -38.49 -1.37
CA ALA A 112 -13.95 -38.73 0.07
C ALA A 112 -13.09 -39.96 0.40
N LEU A 113 -13.20 -41.05 -0.38
CA LEU A 113 -12.36 -42.24 -0.25
C LEU A 113 -10.87 -41.90 -0.46
N LYS A 114 -10.57 -41.10 -1.48
CA LYS A 114 -9.20 -40.65 -1.75
C LYS A 114 -8.61 -39.82 -0.59
N MET A 115 -9.41 -38.95 0.03
CA MET A 115 -8.95 -38.18 1.21
C MET A 115 -8.63 -39.10 2.40
N VAL A 116 -9.43 -40.14 2.62
CA VAL A 116 -9.16 -41.14 3.68
C VAL A 116 -7.88 -41.93 3.39
N GLU A 117 -7.63 -42.30 2.13
CA GLU A 117 -6.43 -43.01 1.71
C GLU A 117 -5.16 -42.15 1.90
N GLU A 118 -5.23 -40.86 1.53
CA GLU A 118 -4.11 -39.92 1.72
C GLU A 118 -3.78 -39.68 3.19
N GLU A 119 -4.79 -39.61 4.07
CA GLU A 119 -4.56 -39.46 5.51
C GLU A 119 -3.94 -40.72 6.11
N LYS A 120 -4.40 -41.91 5.70
CA LYS A 120 -3.77 -43.19 6.07
C LYS A 120 -2.32 -43.26 5.61
N ARG A 121 -1.99 -42.75 4.42
CA ARG A 121 -0.61 -42.68 3.92
C ARG A 121 0.25 -41.77 4.81
N LYS A 122 -0.23 -40.57 5.15
CA LYS A 122 0.48 -39.64 6.04
C LYS A 122 0.68 -40.19 7.45
N GLU A 123 -0.29 -40.95 7.95
CA GLU A 123 -0.17 -41.63 9.23
C GLU A 123 0.93 -42.68 9.20
N ARG A 124 1.02 -43.48 8.13
CA ARG A 124 2.14 -44.40 7.91
C ARG A 124 3.48 -43.67 7.86
N GLU A 125 3.55 -42.54 7.15
CA GLU A 125 4.76 -41.72 7.07
C GLU A 125 5.16 -41.13 8.43
N ARG A 126 4.19 -40.63 9.21
CA ARG A 126 4.43 -40.13 10.57
C ARG A 126 4.94 -41.21 11.51
N LEU A 127 4.41 -42.43 11.41
CA LEU A 127 4.87 -43.57 12.20
C LEU A 127 6.31 -43.94 11.85
N VAL A 128 6.64 -43.99 10.56
CA VAL A 128 8.00 -44.25 10.10
C VAL A 128 8.96 -43.15 10.57
N ASP A 129 8.60 -41.87 10.45
CA ASP A 129 9.42 -40.75 10.95
C ASP A 129 9.61 -40.81 12.48
N TRP A 130 8.56 -41.18 13.23
CA TRP A 130 8.64 -41.35 14.69
C TRP A 130 9.58 -42.50 15.07
N ASP A 131 9.54 -43.62 14.36
CA ASP A 131 10.44 -44.76 14.58
C ASP A 131 11.90 -44.41 14.21
N THR A 132 12.10 -43.61 13.15
CA THR A 132 13.44 -43.22 12.66
C THR A 132 14.12 -42.21 13.58
N ASN A 133 13.36 -41.31 14.21
CA ASN A 133 13.88 -40.27 15.11
C ASN A 133 14.11 -40.77 16.56
N ARG A 134 13.86 -42.06 16.82
CA ARG A 134 14.01 -42.72 18.12
C ARG A 134 15.30 -43.56 18.24
N GLN A 135 15.98 -43.84 17.13
CA GLN A 135 17.29 -44.51 17.06
C GLN A 135 18.43 -43.49 17.05
#